data_AF-A0A4R1B665-F1
#
_entry.id   AF-A0A4R1B665-F1
#
_cell.length_a   1.000
_cell.length_b   1.000
_cell.length_c   1.000
_cell.angle_alpha   90.00
_cell.angle_beta   90.00
_cell.angle_gamma   90.00
#
_symmetry.space_group_name_H-M   'P 1'
#
loop_
_entity.id
_entity.type
_entity.pdbx_description
1 polymer ?
#
loop_
_entity_poly.entity_id
_entity_poly.type
_entity_poly.pdbx_seq_one_letter_code
_entity_poly.pdbx_strand_id
1 'polypeptide(L)'
;MIEIYNIEQEAVIKTITVNPFIQKDSDKVLQEIGGIYKKFNPLPEKGLLVKIPLDPAIHVANQWVNTLVDELVIFYPEEDEPFILIYDDENSTYFFTVDRKVPEAILFTLLFHH
;
A
#
# COMPACT_ATOMS: atom_id res chain seq x y z
N MET A 1 -7.87 11.30 -2.55
CA MET A 1 -6.57 11.65 -3.17
C MET A 1 -5.54 10.66 -2.66
N ILE A 2 -4.48 10.42 -3.41
CA ILE A 2 -3.33 9.60 -2.97
C ILE A 2 -2.41 10.50 -2.16
N GLU A 3 -1.95 10.04 -0.99
CA GLU A 3 -1.03 10.77 -0.13
C GLU A 3 0.32 10.05 -0.09
N ILE A 4 1.41 10.80 -0.26
CA ILE A 4 2.77 10.32 -0.03
C ILE A 4 3.29 11.01 1.23
N TYR A 5 3.57 10.20 2.24
CA TYR A 5 4.09 10.60 3.53
C TYR A 5 5.55 10.21 3.65
N ASN A 6 6.40 11.15 4.07
CA ASN A 6 7.78 10.85 4.43
C ASN A 6 7.82 10.45 5.90
N ILE A 7 8.31 9.24 6.18
CA ILE A 7 8.29 8.64 7.51
C ILE A 7 9.22 9.41 8.47
N GLU A 8 10.40 9.80 8.01
CA GLU A 8 11.39 10.50 8.83
C GLU A 8 10.95 11.95 9.16
N GLN A 9 10.29 12.62 8.23
CA GLN A 9 9.81 14.00 8.41
C GLN A 9 8.47 14.09 9.15
N GLU A 10 7.82 12.94 9.37
CA GLU A 10 6.48 12.83 9.91
C GLU A 10 5.43 13.73 9.20
N ALA A 11 5.51 13.82 7.86
CA ALA A 11 4.68 14.74 7.09
C ALA A 11 4.26 14.21 5.71
N VAL A 12 3.08 14.63 5.27
CA VAL A 12 2.64 14.45 3.87
C VAL A 12 3.46 15.40 3.00
N ILE A 13 4.23 14.83 2.08
CA ILE A 13 5.11 15.57 1.17
C ILE A 13 4.50 15.75 -0.23
N LYS A 14 3.48 14.96 -0.57
CA LYS A 14 2.78 15.06 -1.85
C LYS A 14 1.36 14.52 -1.76
N THR A 15 0.45 15.16 -2.48
CA THR A 15 -0.92 14.69 -2.69
C THR A 15 -1.19 14.64 -4.19
N ILE A 16 -1.73 13.52 -4.68
CA ILE A 16 -1.94 13.25 -6.09
C ILE A 16 -3.40 12.85 -6.31
N THR A 17 -3.99 13.27 -7.42
CA THR A 17 -5.34 12.80 -7.78
C THR A 17 -5.28 11.32 -8.16
N VAL A 18 -6.23 10.53 -7.69
CA VAL A 18 -6.33 9.10 -8.04
C VAL A 18 -6.38 8.98 -9.56
N ASN A 19 -5.60 8.05 -10.11
CA ASN A 19 -5.65 7.74 -11.53
C ASN A 19 -6.02 6.25 -11.74
N PRO A 20 -6.65 5.89 -12.87
CA PRO A 20 -7.07 4.51 -13.12
C PRO A 20 -5.94 3.48 -13.22
N PHE A 21 -4.72 3.89 -13.59
CA PHE A 21 -3.55 3.02 -13.59
C PHE A 21 -3.14 2.62 -12.17
N ILE A 22 -3.13 3.57 -11.24
CA ILE A 22 -2.83 3.29 -9.83
C ILE A 22 -3.91 2.41 -9.21
N GLN A 23 -5.20 2.65 -9.52
CA GLN A 23 -6.29 1.76 -9.08
C GLN A 23 -6.05 0.32 -9.56
N LYS A 24 -5.70 0.14 -10.84
CA LYS A 24 -5.44 -1.18 -11.43
C LYS A 24 -4.21 -1.87 -10.85
N ASP A 25 -3.13 -1.12 -10.61
CA ASP A 25 -1.92 -1.72 -10.03
C ASP A 25 -2.11 -2.02 -8.53
N SER A 26 -2.94 -1.23 -7.82
CA SER A 26 -3.34 -1.52 -6.44
C SER A 26 -4.13 -2.83 -6.35
N ASP A 27 -5.03 -3.10 -7.31
CA ASP A 27 -5.71 -4.40 -7.40
C ASP A 27 -4.71 -5.54 -7.53
N LYS A 28 -3.74 -5.44 -8.45
CA LYS A 28 -2.69 -6.47 -8.59
C LYS A 28 -1.92 -6.70 -7.30
N VAL A 29 -1.52 -5.63 -6.60
CA VAL A 29 -0.83 -5.74 -5.30
C VAL A 29 -1.67 -6.55 -4.30
N LEU A 30 -2.98 -6.31 -4.24
CA LEU A 30 -3.89 -7.00 -3.34
C LEU A 30 -4.16 -8.47 -3.74
N GLN A 31 -4.24 -8.77 -5.04
CA GLN A 31 -4.42 -10.15 -5.53
C GLN A 31 -3.14 -10.98 -5.41
N GLU A 32 -1.96 -10.36 -5.37
CA GLU A 32 -0.65 -10.99 -5.31
C GLU A 32 -0.02 -10.94 -3.90
N ILE A 33 -0.84 -10.86 -2.85
CA ILE A 33 -0.36 -11.02 -1.47
C ILE A 33 0.44 -12.33 -1.36
N GLY A 34 1.68 -12.23 -0.87
CA GLY A 34 2.58 -13.37 -0.73
C GLY A 34 2.52 -14.05 0.64
N GLY A 35 2.01 -13.36 1.66
CA GLY A 35 1.99 -13.86 3.02
C GLY A 35 1.84 -12.78 4.09
N ILE A 36 1.74 -13.21 5.34
CA ILE A 36 1.69 -12.33 6.52
C ILE A 36 3.07 -11.71 6.75
N TYR A 37 3.11 -10.39 6.99
CA TYR A 37 4.32 -9.70 7.43
C TYR A 37 4.60 -9.99 8.91
N LYS A 38 5.80 -10.50 9.22
CA LYS A 38 6.11 -11.10 10.54
C LYS A 38 6.99 -10.25 11.46
N LYS A 39 7.36 -9.03 11.07
CA LYS A 39 8.17 -8.18 11.97
C LYS A 39 7.33 -7.72 13.15
N PHE A 40 7.94 -7.75 14.34
CA PHE A 40 7.29 -7.35 15.58
C PHE A 40 6.91 -5.87 15.59
N ASN A 41 7.80 -4.99 15.11
CA ASN A 41 7.48 -3.60 14.85
C ASN A 41 7.36 -3.40 13.32
N PRO A 42 6.14 -3.21 12.79
CA PRO A 42 5.94 -3.06 11.36
C PRO A 42 6.18 -1.64 10.86
N LEU A 43 6.40 -0.65 11.73
CA LEU A 43 6.64 0.73 11.31
C LEU A 43 8.13 0.93 10.97
N PRO A 44 8.48 1.29 9.72
CA PRO A 44 9.86 1.64 9.36
C PRO A 44 10.29 2.92 10.07
N GLU A 45 11.60 3.11 10.27
CA GLU A 45 12.15 4.39 10.76
C GLU A 45 12.32 5.41 9.62
N LYS A 46 12.55 4.92 8.39
CA LYS A 46 12.80 5.75 7.20
C LYS A 46 12.11 5.17 5.97
N GLY A 47 11.87 6.04 5.00
CA GLY A 47 11.24 5.71 3.73
C GLY A 47 9.95 6.47 3.50
N LEU A 48 9.11 5.93 2.62
CA LEU A 48 7.84 6.52 2.22
C LEU A 48 6.66 5.63 2.63
N LEU A 49 5.55 6.25 2.99
CA LEU A 49 4.26 5.62 3.14
C LEU A 49 3.32 6.23 2.10
N VAL A 50 2.66 5.38 1.32
CA VAL A 50 1.68 5.81 0.31
C VAL A 50 0.30 5.32 0.71
N LYS A 51 -0.66 6.24 0.85
CA LYS A 51 -2.07 5.91 1.08
C LYS A 51 -2.84 6.07 -0.21
N ILE A 52 -3.51 5.01 -0.64
CA ILE A 52 -4.25 4.95 -1.90
C ILE A 52 -5.72 4.64 -1.57
N PRO A 53 -6.63 5.62 -1.70
CA PRO A 53 -8.06 5.33 -1.63
C PRO A 53 -8.47 4.55 -2.88
N LEU A 54 -9.30 3.53 -2.68
CA LEU A 54 -9.78 2.61 -3.71
C LEU A 54 -11.27 2.86 -3.95
N ASP A 55 -11.59 3.35 -5.14
CA ASP A 55 -12.97 3.58 -5.56
C ASP A 55 -13.16 3.06 -7.01
N PRO A 56 -13.87 1.93 -7.20
CA PRO A 56 -14.55 1.14 -6.17
C PRO A 56 -13.58 0.39 -5.25
N ALA A 57 -14.09 0.02 -4.07
CA ALA A 57 -13.40 -0.90 -3.16
C ALA A 57 -13.11 -2.24 -3.84
N ILE A 58 -12.00 -2.89 -3.45
CA ILE A 58 -11.52 -4.12 -4.06
C ILE A 58 -11.83 -5.30 -3.14
N HIS A 59 -12.50 -6.32 -3.65
CA HIS A 59 -12.72 -7.56 -2.91
C HIS A 59 -11.47 -8.42 -2.95
N VAL A 60 -10.88 -8.66 -1.79
CA VAL A 60 -9.73 -9.54 -1.61
C VAL A 60 -10.23 -10.81 -0.93
N ALA A 61 -10.12 -11.94 -1.62
CA ALA A 61 -10.52 -13.24 -1.12
C ALA A 61 -9.40 -14.25 -1.35
N ASN A 62 -8.61 -14.51 -0.31
CA ASN A 62 -7.50 -15.45 -0.32
C ASN A 62 -7.42 -16.21 1.02
N GLN A 63 -6.34 -16.95 1.23
CA GLN A 63 -6.16 -17.76 2.45
C GLN A 63 -5.89 -16.94 3.73
N TRP A 64 -5.60 -15.65 3.61
CA TRP A 64 -5.28 -14.77 4.74
C TRP A 64 -6.47 -13.91 5.15
N VAL A 65 -7.23 -13.39 4.17
CA VAL A 65 -8.35 -12.47 4.39
C VAL A 65 -9.45 -12.68 3.33
N ASN A 66 -10.67 -12.33 3.72
CA ASN A 66 -11.81 -12.25 2.83
C ASN A 66 -12.61 -10.98 3.16
N THR A 67 -12.23 -9.85 2.56
CA THR A 67 -12.78 -8.53 2.89
C THR A 67 -12.83 -7.60 1.67
N LEU A 68 -13.65 -6.57 1.74
CA LEU A 68 -13.56 -5.39 0.87
C LEU A 68 -12.50 -4.44 1.41
N VAL A 69 -11.63 -3.94 0.53
CA VAL A 69 -10.57 -3.00 0.85
C VAL A 69 -10.85 -1.70 0.10
N ASP A 70 -11.06 -0.62 0.84
CA ASP A 70 -11.31 0.74 0.33
C ASP A 70 -10.10 1.68 0.49
N GLU A 71 -9.08 1.27 1.25
CA GLU A 71 -7.79 1.95 1.36
C GLU A 71 -6.65 0.94 1.35
N LEU A 72 -5.67 1.15 0.47
CA LEU A 72 -4.41 0.45 0.46
C LEU A 72 -3.30 1.36 0.99
N VAL A 73 -2.60 0.92 2.03
CA VAL A 73 -1.40 1.59 2.53
C VAL A 73 -0.19 0.77 2.13
N ILE A 74 0.77 1.38 1.44
CA ILE A 74 2.03 0.75 1.04
C ILE A 74 3.18 1.42 1.77
N PHE A 75 4.00 0.62 2.45
CA PHE A 75 5.25 1.06 3.03
C PHE A 75 6.40 0.77 2.06
N TYR A 76 7.25 1.76 1.87
CA TYR A 76 8.49 1.69 1.08
C TYR A 76 9.67 2.04 1.99
N PRO A 77 10.15 1.08 2.81
CA PRO A 77 11.33 1.29 3.65
C PRO A 77 12.58 1.55 2.80
N GLU A 78 13.56 2.31 3.31
CA GLU A 78 14.83 2.52 2.59
C GLU A 78 15.72 1.26 2.54
N GLU A 79 15.64 0.40 3.57
CA GLU A 79 16.54 -0.75 3.76
C GLU A 79 15.82 -2.10 3.71
N ASP A 80 14.55 -2.16 3.27
CA ASP A 80 13.76 -3.38 3.23
C ASP A 80 12.77 -3.39 2.06
N GLU A 81 12.24 -4.57 1.77
CA GLU A 81 11.24 -4.77 0.73
C GLU A 81 9.90 -4.09 1.08
N PRO A 82 9.16 -3.57 0.08
CA PRO A 82 7.84 -3.02 0.30
C PRO A 82 6.86 -4.03 0.90
N PHE A 83 5.98 -3.54 1.75
CA PHE A 83 4.89 -4.33 2.33
C PHE A 83 3.65 -3.45 2.46
N ILE A 84 2.49 -4.08 2.66
CA ILE A 84 1.21 -3.39 2.67
C ILE A 84 0.50 -3.52 4.00
N LEU A 85 -0.36 -2.55 4.26
CA LEU A 85 -1.37 -2.56 5.30
C LEU A 85 -2.74 -2.38 4.64
N ILE A 86 -3.69 -3.21 5.07
CA ILE A 86 -5.12 -3.06 4.74
C ILE A 86 -5.97 -3.09 6.01
N TYR A 87 -7.19 -2.58 5.88
CA TYR A 87 -8.24 -2.70 6.88
C TYR A 87 -9.32 -3.66 6.36
N ASP A 88 -9.89 -4.47 7.25
CA ASP A 88 -11.11 -5.21 6.93
C ASP A 88 -12.37 -4.40 7.28
N ASP A 89 -13.54 -5.01 7.08
CA ASP A 89 -14.85 -4.43 7.38
C ASP A 89 -15.10 -4.18 8.88
N GLU A 90 -14.38 -4.88 9.76
CA GLU A 90 -14.36 -4.63 11.21
C GLU A 90 -13.30 -3.60 11.62
N ASN A 91 -12.60 -3.00 10.65
CA ASN A 91 -11.50 -2.06 10.83
C ASN A 91 -10.28 -2.68 11.56
N SER A 92 -10.14 -4.00 11.48
CA SER A 92 -8.95 -4.74 11.90
C SER A 92 -7.82 -4.52 10.90
N THR A 93 -6.60 -4.34 11.42
CA THR A 93 -5.42 -4.05 10.61
C THR A 93 -4.65 -5.32 10.27
N TYR A 94 -4.31 -5.47 8.98
CA TYR A 94 -3.49 -6.59 8.49
C TYR A 94 -2.26 -6.09 7.76
N PHE A 95 -1.11 -6.70 8.05
CA PHE A 95 0.15 -6.43 7.34
C PHE A 95 0.55 -7.63 6.48
N PHE A 96 0.87 -7.37 5.22
CA PHE A 96 1.18 -8.40 4.24
C PHE A 96 2.46 -8.12 3.45
N THR A 97 3.18 -9.18 3.12
CA THR A 97 4.28 -9.16 2.13
C THR A 97 3.70 -9.26 0.73
N VAL A 98 4.34 -8.61 -0.25
CA VAL A 98 3.93 -8.57 -1.66
C VAL A 98 5.16 -8.70 -2.56
N ASP A 99 4.98 -9.05 -3.85
CA ASP A 99 6.08 -8.94 -4.83
C ASP A 99 6.41 -7.47 -5.08
N ARG A 100 7.68 -7.10 -4.96
CA ARG A 100 8.15 -5.71 -5.00
C ARG A 100 7.89 -5.00 -6.33
N LYS A 101 7.73 -5.72 -7.44
CA LYS A 101 7.67 -5.11 -8.79
C LYS A 101 6.49 -4.16 -8.94
N VAL A 102 5.31 -4.55 -8.47
CA VAL A 102 4.10 -3.74 -8.64
C VAL A 102 4.10 -2.53 -7.70
N PRO A 103 4.40 -2.66 -6.39
CA PRO A 103 4.62 -1.51 -5.52
C PRO A 103 5.66 -0.53 -6.04
N GLU A 104 6.82 -0.99 -6.52
CA GLU A 104 7.86 -0.11 -7.07
C GLU A 104 7.37 0.65 -8.31
N ALA A 105 6.61 -0.01 -9.18
CA ALA A 105 6.00 0.63 -10.35
C ALA A 105 5.01 1.73 -9.93
N ILE A 106 4.15 1.47 -8.93
CA ILE A 106 3.25 2.47 -8.34
C ILE A 106 4.06 3.68 -7.86
N LEU A 107 5.11 3.46 -7.05
CA LEU A 107 5.91 4.56 -6.51
C LEU A 107 6.56 5.38 -7.62
N PHE A 108 7.14 4.71 -8.62
CA PHE A 108 7.75 5.38 -9.77
C PHE A 108 6.73 6.24 -10.53
N THR A 109 5.53 5.72 -10.81
CA THR A 109 4.46 6.48 -11.45
C THR A 109 4.09 7.71 -10.64
N LEU A 110 3.90 7.57 -9.33
CA LEU A 110 3.53 8.69 -8.45
C LEU A 110 4.63 9.77 -8.36
N LEU A 111 5.89 9.38 -8.37
CA LEU A 111 7.03 10.29 -8.24
C LEU A 111 7.45 10.96 -9.54
N PHE A 112 7.16 10.37 -10.72
CA PHE A 112 7.69 10.87 -11.99
C PHE A 112 6.67 11.08 -13.13
N HIS A 113 5.44 10.59 -13.00
CA HIS A 113 4.38 10.78 -14.01
C HIS A 113 3.14 11.41 -13.36
N HIS A 114 2.96 12.73 -13.51
CA HIS A 114 1.78 13.48 -13.04
C HIS A 114 1.42 14.57 -14.03
#